data_AF-A0A2K5E8N6-F1
#
_entry.id   AF-A0A2K5E8N6-F1
#
_cell.length_a   1.000
_cell.length_b   1.000
_cell.length_c   1.000
_cell.angle_alpha   90.00
_cell.angle_beta   90.00
_cell.angle_gamma   90.00
#
_symmetry.space_group_name_H-M   'P 1'
#
loop_
_entity.id
_entity.type
_entity.pdbx_description
1 polymer ?
#
loop_
_entity_poly.entity_id
_entity_poly.type
_entity_poly.pdbx_seq_one_letter_code
_entity_poly.pdbx_strand_id
1 'polypeptide(L)'
;MTSQTPLPQSPRPGRPTMSTVVELNVGGEFYTTTLGTLRKFPGSKLAEMFSSSAKACTDAEGRFFIDRPGTYFRPILDYLRIGQVPTQHIPEVYREAQFYEIRPLVKLLEDMPEIFGEQVSRKQFLLQVPGYSESLELMVRLARAEAITARKSSVLVCLVETEEQDAYYSEVLRFLQDKEKSVVKFGPWKAALDSSDLLYCLAMDIKAQGYKAVYNLFLVYAAKTTKINFNIYSFTFTWW
;
A
#
# COMPACT_ATOMS: atom_id res chain seq x y z
N MET A 1 13.10 60.55 -52.60
CA MET A 1 13.60 59.20 -52.91
C MET A 1 15.05 59.20 -52.46
N THR A 2 15.47 58.52 -51.40
CA THR A 2 15.39 57.07 -51.16
C THR A 2 15.49 56.78 -49.65
N SER A 3 14.52 56.01 -49.13
CA SER A 3 14.56 55.44 -47.77
C SER A 3 15.51 54.24 -47.74
N GLN A 4 16.44 54.20 -46.78
CA GLN A 4 17.25 53.02 -46.49
C GLN A 4 16.50 52.06 -45.56
N THR A 5 16.23 50.86 -46.05
CA THR A 5 15.65 49.75 -45.29
C THR A 5 16.78 49.01 -44.56
N PRO A 6 16.68 48.69 -43.26
CA PRO A 6 17.69 47.89 -42.58
C PRO A 6 17.48 46.39 -42.86
N LEU A 7 18.60 45.67 -43.02
CA LEU A 7 18.68 44.23 -43.29
C LEU A 7 18.13 43.38 -42.12
N PRO A 8 17.55 42.19 -42.40
CA PRO A 8 17.04 41.30 -41.36
C PRO A 8 18.20 40.62 -40.60
N GLN A 9 18.20 40.77 -39.27
CA GLN A 9 19.13 40.05 -38.41
C GLN A 9 18.72 38.57 -38.34
N SER A 10 19.67 37.68 -38.62
CA SER A 10 19.50 36.23 -38.47
C SER A 10 19.32 35.84 -36.99
N PRO A 11 18.47 34.84 -36.67
CA PRO A 11 18.28 34.40 -35.30
C PRO A 11 19.57 33.74 -34.82
N ARG A 12 20.11 34.24 -33.71
CA ARG A 12 21.25 33.62 -33.01
C ARG A 12 20.85 32.20 -32.58
N PRO A 13 21.66 31.16 -32.85
CA PRO A 13 21.39 29.83 -32.31
C PRO A 13 21.41 29.92 -30.78
N GLY A 14 20.29 29.53 -30.16
CA GLY A 14 20.15 29.52 -28.71
C GLY A 14 21.27 28.68 -28.07
N ARG A 15 21.90 29.21 -27.03
CA ARG A 15 22.80 28.43 -26.16
C ARG A 15 22.03 27.19 -25.69
N PRO A 16 22.61 25.98 -25.74
CA PRO A 16 22.06 24.86 -25.00
C PRO A 16 21.99 25.30 -23.53
N THR A 17 20.79 25.31 -22.97
CA THR A 17 20.56 25.64 -21.56
C THR A 17 21.24 24.56 -20.72
N MET A 18 22.51 24.76 -20.40
CA MET A 18 23.24 23.92 -19.45
C MET A 18 22.44 23.92 -18.15
N SER A 19 21.73 22.83 -17.88
CA SER A 19 20.90 22.70 -16.70
C SER A 19 21.81 22.76 -15.47
N THR A 20 21.67 23.80 -14.64
CA THR A 20 22.47 24.01 -13.43
C THR A 20 22.46 22.76 -12.55
N VAL A 21 23.64 22.32 -12.13
CA VAL A 21 23.81 21.23 -11.16
C VAL A 21 23.37 21.72 -9.79
N VAL A 22 22.64 20.88 -9.07
CA VAL A 22 22.11 21.15 -7.73
C VAL A 22 22.32 19.95 -6.82
N GLU A 23 22.51 20.24 -5.54
CA GLU A 23 22.63 19.25 -4.48
C GLU A 23 21.36 19.24 -3.63
N LEU A 24 20.92 18.04 -3.28
CA LEU A 24 19.70 17.77 -2.54
C LEU A 24 20.04 17.00 -1.27
N ASN A 25 19.36 17.33 -0.19
CA ASN A 25 19.31 16.58 1.05
C ASN A 25 17.87 16.08 1.23
N VAL A 26 17.64 14.79 1.03
CA VAL A 26 16.32 14.14 1.13
C VAL A 26 16.29 13.32 2.41
N GLY A 27 15.78 13.92 3.49
CA GLY A 27 15.70 13.29 4.81
C GLY A 27 17.05 12.79 5.35
N GLY A 28 18.15 13.44 5.00
CA GLY A 28 19.51 13.08 5.40
C GLY A 28 20.34 12.34 4.33
N GLU A 29 19.72 11.89 3.23
CA GLU A 29 20.46 11.30 2.11
C GLU A 29 20.77 12.35 1.04
N PHE A 30 22.02 12.36 0.55
CA PHE A 30 22.49 13.38 -0.38
C PHE A 30 22.45 12.91 -1.83
N TYR A 31 21.90 13.76 -2.69
CA TYR A 31 21.79 13.52 -4.12
C TYR A 31 22.31 14.71 -4.92
N THR A 32 22.96 14.44 -6.05
CA THR A 32 23.39 15.47 -7.00
C THR A 32 22.69 15.25 -8.33
N THR A 33 22.09 16.29 -8.89
CA THR A 33 21.39 16.23 -10.17
C THR A 33 21.35 17.60 -10.85
N THR A 34 20.58 17.76 -11.93
CA THR A 34 20.38 19.07 -12.57
C THR A 34 18.96 19.58 -12.39
N LEU A 35 18.78 20.90 -12.44
CA LEU A 35 17.45 21.53 -12.47
C LEU A 35 16.60 21.01 -13.65
N GLY A 36 17.23 20.64 -14.76
CA GLY A 36 16.56 20.07 -15.92
C GLY A 36 15.91 18.72 -15.61
N THR A 37 16.60 17.86 -14.85
CA THR A 37 16.06 16.59 -14.37
C THR A 37 14.87 16.80 -13.42
N LEU A 38 15.00 17.68 -12.43
CA LEU A 38 13.95 17.93 -11.44
C LEU A 38 12.69 18.57 -12.03
N ARG A 39 12.86 19.37 -13.10
CA ARG A 39 11.77 20.05 -13.80
C ARG A 39 11.27 19.29 -15.04
N LYS A 40 11.72 18.04 -15.27
CA LYS A 40 11.37 17.26 -16.48
C LYS A 40 9.88 17.12 -16.71
N PHE A 41 9.10 17.01 -15.63
CA PHE A 41 7.64 16.93 -15.68
C PHE A 41 7.04 18.21 -15.08
N PRO A 42 6.62 19.18 -15.92
CA PRO A 42 5.89 20.36 -15.45
C PRO A 42 4.62 19.96 -14.68
N GLY A 43 4.32 20.69 -13.59
CA GLY A 43 3.20 20.37 -12.70
C GLY A 43 3.45 19.18 -11.76
N SER A 44 4.67 18.64 -11.73
CA SER A 44 5.12 17.81 -10.61
C SER A 44 5.57 18.70 -9.46
N LYS A 45 5.48 18.20 -8.23
CA LYS A 45 5.91 18.91 -7.04
C LYS A 45 7.41 19.26 -7.09
N LEU A 46 8.24 18.39 -7.68
CA LEU A 46 9.66 18.69 -7.91
C LEU A 46 9.86 19.84 -8.92
N ALA A 47 9.06 19.91 -9.98
CA ALA A 47 9.16 21.05 -10.89
C ALA A 47 8.78 22.37 -10.21
N GLU A 48 7.78 22.34 -9.32
CA GLU A 48 7.32 23.51 -8.57
C GLU A 48 8.32 23.95 -7.49
N MET A 49 8.80 23.03 -6.64
CA MET A 49 9.78 23.29 -5.58
C MET A 49 11.04 23.97 -6.11
N PHE A 50 11.44 23.59 -7.32
CA PHE A 50 12.64 24.10 -7.95
C PHE A 50 12.33 25.15 -9.01
N SER A 51 11.13 25.74 -9.06
CA SER A 51 10.81 26.87 -9.94
C SER A 51 11.27 28.21 -9.36
N SER A 52 11.42 29.25 -10.19
CA SER A 52 11.94 30.56 -9.78
C SER A 52 11.09 31.30 -8.73
N SER A 53 9.86 30.85 -8.49
CA SER A 53 8.92 31.43 -7.52
C SER A 53 8.87 30.69 -6.18
N ALA A 54 9.51 29.53 -6.04
CA ALA A 54 9.46 28.73 -4.82
C ALA A 54 10.58 29.11 -3.84
N LYS A 55 10.22 29.37 -2.58
CA LYS A 55 11.19 29.44 -1.48
C LYS A 55 11.58 28.01 -1.10
N ALA A 56 12.64 27.50 -1.71
CA ALA A 56 13.14 26.18 -1.37
C ALA A 56 13.84 26.22 0.00
N CYS A 57 13.53 25.26 0.87
CA CYS A 57 14.24 25.07 2.12
C CYS A 57 15.65 24.55 1.82
N THR A 58 16.64 25.01 2.58
CA THR A 58 18.03 24.52 2.47
C THR A 58 18.52 24.05 3.83
N ASP A 59 19.44 23.08 3.83
CA ASP A 59 20.15 22.66 5.04
C ASP A 59 21.29 23.63 5.40
N ALA A 60 22.04 23.31 6.47
CA ALA A 60 23.14 24.15 6.96
C ALA A 60 24.28 24.32 5.92
N GLU A 61 24.41 23.38 5.00
CA GLU A 61 25.41 23.38 3.93
C GLU A 61 24.88 24.03 2.63
N GLY A 62 23.65 24.53 2.63
CA GLY A 62 23.03 25.20 1.48
C GLY A 62 22.45 24.26 0.42
N ARG A 63 22.33 22.95 0.71
CA ARG A 63 21.71 21.97 -0.19
C ARG A 63 20.20 22.06 -0.05
N PHE A 64 19.48 21.83 -1.15
CA PHE A 64 18.02 21.87 -1.11
C PHE A 64 17.48 20.72 -0.26
N PHE A 65 16.69 21.06 0.75
CA PHE A 65 16.17 20.10 1.70
C PHE A 65 14.75 19.66 1.33
N ILE A 66 14.54 18.34 1.34
CA ILE A 66 13.24 17.69 1.18
C ILE A 66 13.01 16.81 2.40
N ASP A 67 11.96 17.11 3.16
CA ASP A 67 11.57 16.34 4.34
C ASP A 67 10.83 15.05 3.95
N ARG A 68 11.56 14.11 3.36
CA ARG A 68 11.08 12.81 2.86
C ARG A 68 12.15 11.73 3.04
N PRO A 69 11.78 10.44 3.11
CA PRO A 69 12.76 9.37 3.15
C PRO A 69 13.59 9.34 1.87
N GLY A 70 14.90 9.54 1.99
CA GLY A 70 15.82 9.51 0.85
C GLY A 70 15.93 8.15 0.17
N THR A 71 15.71 7.07 0.91
CA THR A 71 15.98 5.69 0.47
C THR A 71 15.29 5.31 -0.84
N TYR A 72 14.09 5.84 -1.07
CA TYR A 72 13.29 5.57 -2.28
C TYR A 72 13.33 6.72 -3.29
N PHE A 73 14.16 7.74 -3.04
CA PHE A 73 14.33 8.86 -3.96
C PHE A 73 15.22 8.50 -5.16
N ARG A 74 16.15 7.55 -5.01
CA ARG A 74 17.01 7.15 -6.12
C ARG A 74 16.23 6.63 -7.34
N PRO A 75 15.26 5.69 -7.21
CA PRO A 75 14.43 5.27 -8.33
C PRO A 75 13.61 6.40 -8.96
N ILE A 76 13.13 7.35 -8.15
CA ILE A 76 12.45 8.56 -8.64
C ILE A 76 13.39 9.35 -9.56
N LEU A 77 14.62 9.55 -9.11
CA LEU A 77 15.63 10.31 -9.86
C LEU A 77 16.05 9.60 -11.16
N ASP A 78 16.20 8.28 -11.14
CA ASP A 78 16.55 7.50 -12.32
C ASP A 78 15.41 7.48 -13.36
N TYR A 79 14.14 7.47 -12.91
CA TYR A 79 13.00 7.70 -13.79
C TYR A 79 13.03 9.11 -14.42
N LEU A 80 13.30 10.15 -13.62
CA LEU A 80 13.46 11.51 -14.14
C LEU A 80 14.64 11.61 -15.13
N ARG A 81 15.72 10.87 -14.95
CA ARG A 81 16.88 10.92 -15.86
C ARG A 81 16.58 10.22 -17.18
N ILE A 82 16.28 8.92 -17.12
CA ILE A 82 16.27 8.04 -18.29
C ILE A 82 14.92 7.35 -18.53
N GLY A 83 13.91 7.61 -17.69
CA GLY A 83 12.60 6.96 -17.79
C GLY A 83 12.57 5.52 -17.29
N GLN A 84 13.59 5.09 -16.54
CA GLN A 84 13.66 3.74 -15.98
C GLN A 84 12.60 3.57 -14.89
N VAL A 85 11.69 2.62 -15.09
CA VAL A 85 10.68 2.22 -14.10
C VAL A 85 11.35 1.34 -13.03
N PRO A 86 11.06 1.53 -11.73
CA PRO A 86 11.59 0.68 -10.67
C PRO A 86 11.12 -0.78 -10.84
N THR A 87 11.97 -1.71 -10.43
CA THR A 87 11.65 -3.16 -10.39
C THR A 87 11.67 -3.73 -8.97
N GLN A 88 11.96 -2.89 -7.97
CA GLN A 88 12.08 -3.25 -6.56
C GLN A 88 11.43 -2.15 -5.72
N HIS A 89 10.98 -2.50 -4.52
CA HIS A 89 10.34 -1.56 -3.59
C HIS A 89 9.17 -0.80 -4.23
N ILE A 90 8.39 -1.49 -5.09
CA ILE A 90 7.32 -0.89 -5.89
C ILE A 90 6.30 -0.14 -5.00
N PRO A 91 5.81 -0.69 -3.87
CA PRO A 91 4.89 0.03 -3.00
C PRO A 91 5.48 1.31 -2.40
N GLU A 92 6.75 1.29 -2.00
CA GLU A 92 7.41 2.45 -1.42
C GLU A 92 7.70 3.52 -2.46
N VAL A 93 8.20 3.14 -3.64
CA VAL A 93 8.44 4.07 -4.75
C VAL A 93 7.13 4.64 -5.27
N TYR A 94 6.04 3.87 -5.28
CA TYR A 94 4.71 4.36 -5.65
C TYR A 94 4.25 5.51 -4.73
N ARG A 95 4.41 5.36 -3.40
CA ARG A 95 4.08 6.43 -2.44
C ARG A 95 4.92 7.69 -2.67
N GLU A 96 6.20 7.55 -2.97
CA GLU A 96 7.05 8.70 -3.31
C GLU A 96 6.65 9.33 -4.66
N ALA A 97 6.36 8.53 -5.68
CA ALA A 97 5.90 9.01 -6.99
C ALA A 97 4.59 9.80 -6.88
N GLN A 98 3.67 9.37 -6.01
CA GLN A 98 2.46 10.12 -5.66
C GLN A 98 2.80 11.43 -4.94
N PHE A 99 3.67 11.40 -3.93
CA PHE A 99 4.08 12.60 -3.19
C PHE A 99 4.74 13.66 -4.08
N TYR A 100 5.62 13.24 -4.99
CA TYR A 100 6.29 14.14 -5.95
C TYR A 100 5.42 14.49 -7.15
N GLU A 101 4.21 13.92 -7.24
CA GLU A 101 3.23 14.14 -8.30
C GLU A 101 3.77 13.83 -9.71
N ILE A 102 4.58 12.77 -9.83
CA ILE A 102 5.14 12.32 -11.11
C ILE A 102 4.11 11.43 -11.81
N ARG A 103 3.04 12.06 -12.31
CA ARG A 103 1.85 11.38 -12.84
C ARG A 103 2.14 10.25 -13.84
N PRO A 104 3.09 10.39 -14.79
CA PRO A 104 3.40 9.30 -15.71
C PRO A 104 3.95 8.06 -15.00
N LEU A 105 4.79 8.24 -13.97
CA LEU A 105 5.31 7.13 -13.17
C LEU A 105 4.21 6.49 -12.33
N VAL A 106 3.38 7.31 -11.67
CA VAL A 106 2.23 6.83 -10.87
C VAL A 106 1.35 5.88 -11.68
N LYS A 107 1.00 6.26 -12.92
CA LYS A 107 0.19 5.40 -13.82
C LYS A 107 0.88 4.08 -14.16
N LEU A 108 2.18 4.12 -14.49
CA LEU A 108 2.94 2.90 -14.81
C LEU A 108 2.99 1.95 -13.61
N LEU A 109 3.14 2.49 -12.39
CA LEU A 109 3.18 1.69 -11.18
C LEU A 109 1.80 1.15 -10.79
N GLU A 110 0.71 1.87 -11.06
CA GLU A 110 -0.67 1.40 -10.83
C GLU A 110 -1.00 0.13 -11.62
N ASP A 111 -0.42 -0.02 -12.81
CA ASP A 111 -0.59 -1.20 -13.65
C ASP A 111 0.33 -2.37 -13.23
N MET A 112 1.28 -2.15 -12.31
CA MET A 112 2.16 -3.23 -11.82
C MET A 112 1.40 -4.16 -10.88
N PRO A 113 1.66 -5.49 -10.93
CA PRO A 113 0.93 -6.48 -10.13
C PRO A 113 0.87 -6.18 -8.64
N GLU A 114 1.96 -5.66 -8.05
CA GLU A 114 2.03 -5.35 -6.62
C GLU A 114 1.06 -4.22 -6.21
N ILE A 115 0.85 -3.23 -7.07
CA ILE A 115 -0.05 -2.10 -6.79
C ILE A 115 -1.47 -2.44 -7.25
N PHE A 116 -1.63 -2.96 -8.45
CA PHE A 116 -2.93 -3.33 -9.01
C PHE A 116 -3.65 -4.36 -8.12
N GLY A 117 -2.95 -5.44 -7.75
CA GLY A 117 -3.51 -6.51 -6.94
C GLY A 117 -3.97 -6.01 -5.57
N GLU A 118 -3.18 -5.15 -4.93
CA GLU A 118 -3.51 -4.58 -3.62
C GLU A 118 -4.61 -3.51 -3.70
N GLN A 119 -4.52 -2.57 -4.64
CA GLN A 119 -5.39 -1.40 -4.70
C GLN A 119 -6.73 -1.66 -5.38
N VAL A 120 -6.76 -2.55 -6.37
CA VAL A 120 -7.95 -2.79 -7.19
C VAL A 120 -8.58 -4.10 -6.77
N SER A 121 -7.89 -5.22 -6.94
CA SER A 121 -8.49 -6.55 -6.72
C SER A 121 -8.83 -6.79 -5.26
N ARG A 122 -7.86 -6.63 -4.35
CA ARG A 122 -8.05 -6.91 -2.93
C ARG A 122 -9.02 -5.92 -2.27
N LYS A 123 -8.84 -4.61 -2.48
CA LYS A 123 -9.77 -3.63 -1.90
C LYS A 123 -11.20 -3.81 -2.40
N GLN A 124 -11.39 -4.04 -3.70
CA GLN A 124 -12.72 -4.27 -4.25
C GLN A 124 -13.36 -5.53 -3.65
N PHE A 125 -12.56 -6.58 -3.43
CA PHE A 125 -13.02 -7.78 -2.74
C PHE A 125 -13.44 -7.51 -1.30
N LEU A 126 -12.60 -6.84 -0.51
CA LEU A 126 -12.90 -6.55 0.90
C LEU A 126 -14.15 -5.67 1.06
N LEU A 127 -14.44 -4.79 0.10
CA LEU A 127 -15.70 -4.03 0.07
C LEU A 127 -16.95 -4.92 -0.13
N GLN A 128 -16.81 -6.11 -0.70
CA GLN A 128 -17.90 -7.09 -0.85
C GLN A 128 -18.04 -8.00 0.37
N VAL A 129 -17.11 -7.95 1.35
CA VAL A 129 -17.18 -8.73 2.59
C VAL A 129 -17.84 -7.88 3.67
N PRO A 130 -19.10 -8.18 4.09
CA PRO A 130 -19.82 -7.35 5.03
C PRO A 130 -19.12 -7.27 6.39
N GLY A 131 -18.96 -6.05 6.90
CA GLY A 131 -18.39 -5.81 8.23
C GLY A 131 -16.95 -6.26 8.39
N TYR A 132 -16.16 -6.32 7.31
CA TYR A 132 -14.78 -6.82 7.35
C TYR A 132 -13.93 -6.09 8.39
N SER A 133 -13.94 -4.76 8.38
CA SER A 133 -13.13 -3.93 9.28
C SER A 133 -13.53 -4.14 10.74
N GLU A 134 -14.83 -4.14 11.03
CA GLU A 134 -15.40 -4.33 12.36
C GLU A 134 -15.09 -5.74 12.90
N SER A 135 -15.17 -6.75 12.03
CA SER A 135 -14.87 -8.14 12.36
C SER A 135 -13.38 -8.34 12.63
N LEU A 136 -12.51 -7.72 11.82
CA LEU A 136 -11.06 -7.73 12.05
C LEU A 136 -10.69 -7.04 13.36
N GLU A 137 -11.30 -5.90 13.66
CA GLU A 137 -11.09 -5.20 14.94
C GLU A 137 -11.56 -6.05 16.13
N LEU A 138 -12.74 -6.66 16.01
CA LEU A 138 -13.26 -7.59 17.03
C LEU A 138 -12.31 -8.76 17.27
N MET A 139 -11.79 -9.36 16.20
CA MET A 139 -10.82 -10.45 16.27
C MET A 139 -9.56 -10.05 17.02
N VAL A 140 -8.96 -8.90 16.69
CA VAL A 140 -7.77 -8.39 17.38
C VAL A 140 -8.07 -8.09 18.85
N ARG A 141 -9.25 -7.52 19.15
CA ARG A 141 -9.68 -7.23 20.53
C ARG A 141 -9.80 -8.51 21.36
N LEU A 142 -10.42 -9.56 20.82
CA LEU A 142 -10.54 -10.86 21.48
C LEU A 142 -9.16 -11.48 21.72
N ALA A 143 -8.29 -11.44 20.71
CA ALA A 143 -6.93 -11.97 20.83
C ALA A 143 -6.13 -11.26 21.93
N ARG A 144 -6.27 -9.93 22.06
CA ARG A 144 -5.63 -9.13 23.13
C ARG A 144 -6.18 -9.46 24.51
N ALA A 145 -7.51 -9.64 24.64
CA ALA A 145 -8.14 -9.96 25.91
C ALA A 145 -7.64 -11.30 26.46
N GLU A 146 -7.46 -12.30 25.60
CA GLU A 146 -6.90 -13.61 25.97
C GLU A 146 -5.38 -13.57 26.24
N ALA A 147 -4.65 -12.61 25.65
CA ALA A 147 -3.20 -12.48 25.82
C ALA A 147 -2.76 -12.09 27.24
N ILE A 148 -3.69 -11.59 28.06
CA ILE A 148 -3.42 -11.16 29.44
C ILE A 148 -2.86 -12.32 30.28
N THR A 149 -3.26 -13.55 29.98
CA THR A 149 -2.93 -14.73 30.78
C THR A 149 -1.94 -15.67 30.10
N ALA A 150 -1.54 -15.41 28.85
CA ALA A 150 -0.74 -16.34 28.06
C ALA A 150 0.09 -15.65 26.96
N ARG A 151 1.28 -16.22 26.67
CA ARG A 151 2.16 -15.81 25.55
C ARG A 151 1.48 -15.92 24.17
N LYS A 152 0.50 -16.81 24.08
CA LYS A 152 -0.29 -17.06 22.87
C LYS A 152 -1.76 -16.96 23.19
N SER A 153 -2.53 -16.39 22.28
CA SER A 153 -4.00 -16.40 22.31
C SER A 153 -4.54 -16.92 20.99
N SER A 154 -5.78 -17.42 21.00
CA SER A 154 -6.35 -18.09 19.84
C SER A 154 -7.80 -17.68 19.61
N VAL A 155 -8.07 -17.01 18.50
CA VAL A 155 -9.42 -16.62 18.10
C VAL A 155 -9.89 -17.54 16.98
N LEU A 156 -11.12 -18.05 17.09
CA LEU A 156 -11.73 -18.80 16.01
C LEU A 156 -12.31 -17.82 14.99
N VAL A 157 -12.06 -18.07 13.72
CA VAL A 157 -12.57 -17.30 12.59
C VAL A 157 -13.40 -18.22 11.74
N CYS A 158 -14.65 -17.84 11.51
CA CYS A 158 -15.61 -18.59 10.74
C CYS A 158 -15.86 -17.86 9.42
N LEU A 159 -15.50 -18.50 8.31
CA LEU A 159 -15.66 -17.95 6.97
C LEU A 159 -16.90 -18.54 6.33
N VAL A 160 -17.80 -17.67 5.89
CA VAL A 160 -19.06 -18.03 5.27
C VAL A 160 -19.06 -17.44 3.87
N GLU A 161 -19.00 -18.29 2.85
CA GLU A 161 -18.99 -17.85 1.44
C GLU A 161 -20.41 -17.61 0.93
N THR A 162 -21.40 -18.41 1.37
CA THR A 162 -22.76 -18.34 0.84
C THR A 162 -23.83 -18.25 1.94
N GLU A 163 -25.02 -17.76 1.58
CA GLU A 163 -26.18 -17.69 2.47
C GLU A 163 -26.61 -19.09 2.97
N GLU A 164 -26.48 -20.11 2.12
CA GLU A 164 -26.78 -21.49 2.47
C GLU A 164 -25.82 -22.02 3.54
N GLN A 165 -24.53 -21.67 3.45
CA GLN A 165 -23.56 -22.00 4.49
C GLN A 165 -23.90 -21.29 5.81
N ASP A 166 -24.40 -20.05 5.75
CA ASP A 166 -24.71 -19.29 6.96
C ASP A 166 -25.81 -19.93 7.82
N ALA A 167 -26.91 -20.31 7.17
CA ALA A 167 -28.01 -21.00 7.83
C ALA A 167 -27.53 -22.29 8.50
N TYR A 168 -26.63 -23.01 7.81
CA TYR A 168 -26.07 -24.26 8.30
C TYR A 168 -25.06 -24.08 9.45
N TYR A 169 -24.29 -23.01 9.44
CA TYR A 169 -23.26 -22.75 10.45
C TYR A 169 -23.84 -22.26 11.78
N SER A 170 -25.08 -21.78 11.78
CA SER A 170 -25.76 -21.23 12.96
C SER A 170 -25.78 -22.19 14.16
N GLU A 171 -26.04 -23.49 13.94
CA GLU A 171 -26.04 -24.48 15.02
C GLU A 171 -24.63 -24.71 15.60
N VAL A 172 -23.62 -24.73 14.73
CA VAL A 172 -22.22 -24.91 15.13
C VAL A 172 -21.68 -23.70 15.88
N LEU A 173 -22.01 -22.49 15.43
CA LEU A 173 -21.63 -21.26 16.12
C LEU A 173 -22.23 -21.22 17.53
N ARG A 174 -23.50 -21.61 17.68
CA ARG A 174 -24.13 -21.72 19.01
C ARG A 174 -23.42 -22.75 19.89
N PHE A 175 -23.09 -23.92 19.34
CA PHE A 175 -22.32 -24.95 20.06
C PHE A 175 -20.95 -24.45 20.51
N LEU A 176 -20.23 -23.70 19.67
CA LEU A 176 -18.92 -23.14 20.02
C LEU A 176 -19.05 -22.06 21.10
N GLN A 177 -20.08 -21.23 21.04
CA GLN A 177 -20.41 -20.24 22.06
C GLN A 177 -20.72 -20.91 23.42
N ASP A 178 -21.48 -22.01 23.43
CA ASP A 178 -21.76 -22.81 24.64
C ASP A 178 -20.49 -23.41 25.27
N LYS A 179 -19.39 -23.49 24.50
CA LYS A 179 -18.06 -23.94 24.96
C LYS A 179 -17.13 -22.77 25.31
N GLU A 180 -17.67 -21.56 25.47
CA GLU A 180 -16.94 -20.31 25.74
C GLU A 180 -15.84 -20.04 24.70
N LYS A 181 -16.03 -20.47 23.45
CA LYS A 181 -15.10 -20.18 22.36
C LYS A 181 -15.50 -18.89 21.67
N SER A 182 -14.58 -17.92 21.68
CA SER A 182 -14.69 -16.70 20.91
C SER A 182 -14.59 -16.99 19.41
N VAL A 183 -15.69 -16.80 18.67
CA VAL A 183 -15.73 -16.97 17.21
C VAL A 183 -16.08 -15.64 16.55
N VAL A 184 -15.29 -15.24 15.57
CA VAL A 184 -15.55 -14.09 14.70
C VAL A 184 -15.98 -14.60 13.33
N LYS A 185 -17.13 -14.14 12.85
CA LYS A 185 -17.67 -14.52 11.55
C LYS A 185 -17.32 -13.47 10.50
N PHE A 186 -16.93 -13.92 9.32
CA PHE A 186 -16.83 -13.10 8.11
C PHE A 186 -17.73 -13.68 7.03
N GLY A 187 -18.51 -12.80 6.39
CA GLY A 187 -19.49 -13.19 5.38
C GLY A 187 -20.93 -13.33 5.91
N PRO A 188 -21.87 -13.82 5.09
CA PRO A 188 -21.68 -14.24 3.69
C PRO A 188 -21.20 -13.10 2.78
N TRP A 189 -20.38 -13.39 1.76
CA TRP A 189 -19.95 -12.39 0.77
C TRP A 189 -20.33 -12.82 -0.64
N LYS A 190 -20.52 -11.84 -1.54
CA LYS A 190 -20.89 -12.09 -2.93
C LYS A 190 -19.74 -11.70 -3.85
N ALA A 191 -18.71 -12.54 -3.89
CA ALA A 191 -17.53 -12.34 -4.74
C ALA A 191 -17.07 -13.65 -5.38
N ALA A 192 -16.27 -13.54 -6.43
CA ALA A 192 -15.66 -14.70 -7.09
C ALA A 192 -14.50 -15.34 -6.29
N LEU A 193 -13.98 -14.61 -5.30
CA LEU A 193 -12.86 -15.03 -4.46
C LEU A 193 -13.34 -15.88 -3.29
N ASP A 194 -12.52 -16.85 -2.90
CA ASP A 194 -12.88 -17.91 -1.95
C ASP A 194 -12.37 -17.65 -0.53
N SER A 195 -12.61 -18.59 0.39
CA SER A 195 -12.13 -18.50 1.77
C SER A 195 -10.61 -18.36 1.89
N SER A 196 -9.84 -18.95 0.97
CA SER A 196 -8.37 -18.87 0.96
C SER A 196 -7.90 -17.44 0.68
N ASP A 197 -8.55 -16.75 -0.25
CA ASP A 197 -8.27 -15.35 -0.56
C ASP A 197 -8.56 -14.44 0.65
N LEU A 198 -9.66 -14.69 1.35
CA LEU A 198 -9.99 -13.93 2.57
C LEU A 198 -9.02 -14.21 3.71
N LEU A 199 -8.56 -15.46 3.90
CA LEU A 199 -7.53 -15.80 4.87
C LEU A 199 -6.22 -15.05 4.59
N TYR A 200 -5.83 -14.99 3.31
CA TYR A 200 -4.65 -14.24 2.90
C TYR A 200 -4.80 -12.74 3.24
N CYS A 201 -5.96 -12.15 2.97
CA CYS A 201 -6.26 -10.76 3.33
C CYS A 201 -6.18 -10.53 4.84
N LEU A 202 -6.79 -11.40 5.64
CA LEU A 202 -6.75 -11.31 7.10
C LEU A 202 -5.32 -11.41 7.63
N ALA A 203 -4.55 -12.38 7.15
CA ALA A 203 -3.15 -12.53 7.56
C ALA A 203 -2.31 -11.30 7.22
N MET A 204 -2.54 -10.72 6.04
CA MET A 204 -1.89 -9.48 5.61
C MET A 204 -2.26 -8.29 6.50
N ASP A 205 -3.53 -8.09 6.81
CA ASP A 205 -3.98 -6.95 7.64
C ASP A 205 -3.57 -7.09 9.10
N ILE A 206 -3.62 -8.31 9.65
CA ILE A 206 -3.12 -8.60 11.00
C ILE A 206 -1.62 -8.27 11.08
N LYS A 207 -0.84 -8.67 10.07
CA LYS A 207 0.59 -8.35 9.99
C LYS A 207 0.83 -6.85 9.81
N ALA A 208 0.02 -6.16 9.02
CA ALA A 208 0.11 -4.71 8.82
C ALA A 208 -0.16 -3.93 10.11
N GLN A 209 -0.98 -4.46 11.02
CA GLN A 209 -1.18 -3.92 12.38
C GLN A 209 -0.05 -4.28 13.37
N GLY A 210 0.98 -5.01 12.93
CA GLY A 210 2.16 -5.35 13.72
C GLY A 210 2.05 -6.66 14.51
N TYR A 211 1.00 -7.46 14.32
CA TYR A 211 0.86 -8.73 15.02
C TYR A 211 1.51 -9.90 14.27
N LYS A 212 1.93 -10.89 15.04
CA LYS A 212 2.37 -12.19 14.53
C LYS A 212 1.27 -13.21 14.80
N ALA A 213 0.59 -13.65 13.74
CA ALA A 213 -0.44 -14.67 13.83
C ALA A 213 -0.21 -15.78 12.80
N VAL A 214 -0.55 -17.01 13.18
CA VAL A 214 -0.62 -18.17 12.29
C VAL A 214 -2.02 -18.75 12.36
N TYR A 215 -2.55 -19.26 11.25
CA TYR A 215 -3.88 -19.87 11.23
C TYR A 215 -3.80 -21.33 10.77
N ASN A 216 -4.69 -22.15 11.32
CA ASN A 216 -4.85 -23.55 10.93
C ASN A 216 -6.34 -23.89 10.89
N LEU A 217 -6.73 -24.82 10.03
CA LEU A 217 -8.11 -25.31 9.97
C LEU A 217 -8.51 -25.89 11.33
N PHE A 218 -9.67 -25.48 11.83
CA PHE A 218 -10.25 -25.95 13.08
C PHE A 218 -11.34 -26.98 12.78
N LEU A 219 -11.09 -28.24 13.14
CA LEU A 219 -12.03 -29.32 12.92
C LEU A 219 -13.07 -29.36 14.05
N VAL A 220 -14.35 -29.17 13.68
CA VAL A 220 -15.47 -29.34 14.60
C VAL A 220 -15.95 -30.78 14.53
N TYR A 221 -15.86 -31.50 15.64
CA TYR A 221 -16.43 -32.84 15.78
C TYR A 221 -17.81 -32.72 16.42
N ALA A 222 -18.87 -32.64 15.61
CA ALA A 222 -20.24 -32.75 16.12
C ALA A 222 -20.53 -34.21 16.50
N ALA A 223 -21.23 -34.42 17.62
CA ALA A 223 -21.37 -35.73 18.25
C ALA A 223 -22.17 -36.77 17.43
N LYS A 224 -22.82 -36.39 16.32
CA LYS A 224 -23.50 -37.30 15.40
C LYS A 224 -23.49 -36.71 13.99
N THR A 225 -23.07 -37.52 13.02
CA THR A 225 -23.02 -37.30 11.55
C THR A 225 -21.72 -36.75 10.96
N THR A 226 -21.49 -37.23 9.72
CA THR A 226 -20.44 -37.05 8.72
C THR A 226 -19.42 -35.92 8.93
N LYS A 227 -18.18 -36.15 8.49
CA LYS A 227 -17.07 -35.19 8.45
C LYS A 227 -17.49 -33.94 7.65
N ILE A 228 -18.09 -32.96 8.32
CA ILE A 228 -18.54 -31.72 7.70
C ILE A 228 -17.36 -30.75 7.72
N ASN A 229 -16.95 -30.30 6.52
CA ASN A 229 -15.92 -29.28 6.39
C ASN A 229 -16.54 -27.92 6.69
N PHE A 230 -16.36 -27.45 7.93
CA PHE A 230 -16.59 -26.06 8.28
C PHE A 230 -15.34 -25.25 7.94
N ASN A 231 -15.51 -24.12 7.25
CA ASN A 231 -14.44 -23.16 6.99
C ASN A 231 -14.15 -22.33 8.25
N ILE A 232 -13.84 -23.01 9.35
CA ILE A 232 -13.48 -22.42 10.63
C ILE A 232 -11.98 -22.60 10.82
N TYR A 233 -11.29 -21.52 11.16
CA TYR A 233 -9.85 -21.46 11.32
C TYR A 233 -9.51 -20.94 12.71
N SER A 234 -8.51 -21.51 13.35
CA SER A 234 -7.96 -20.98 14.60
C SER A 234 -6.76 -20.10 14.30
N PHE A 235 -6.89 -18.80 14.55
CA PHE A 235 -5.79 -17.84 14.45
C PHE A 235 -5.10 -17.71 15.79
N THR A 236 -3.84 -18.15 15.85
CA THR A 236 -2.99 -18.10 17.04
C THR A 236 -2.04 -16.93 16.96
N PHE A 237 -2.22 -15.96 17.85
CA PHE A 237 -1.38 -14.77 18.01
C PHE A 237 -0.22 -15.05 18.97
N THR A 238 0.94 -14.45 18.72
CA THR A 238 2.12 -14.53 19.62
C THR A 238 2.55 -13.11 20.02
N TRP A 239 2.66 -12.87 21.34
CA TRP A 239 2.75 -11.52 21.90
C TRP A 239 4.15 -11.08 22.37
N TRP A 240 4.98 -12.03 22.83
CA TRP A 240 6.41 -11.87 23.17
C TRP A 240 7.14 -13.18 22.89
#